data_AF-A0A1R0W5Z6-F1
#
_entry.id   AF-A0A1R0W5Z6-F1
#
_cell.length_a   1.000
_cell.length_b   1.000
_cell.length_c   1.000
_cell.angle_alpha   90.00
_cell.angle_beta   90.00
_cell.angle_gamma   90.00
#
_symmetry.space_group_name_H-M   'P 1'
#
loop_
_entity.id
_entity.type
_entity.pdbx_description
1 polymer ?
#
loop_
_entity_poly.entity_id
_entity_poly.type
_entity_poly.pdbx_seq_one_letter_code
_entity_poly.pdbx_strand_id
1 'polypeptide(L)' 'MSRVISFPNRNNVKPVDPLADVKSLIQERFGVSLAEYAGTNGKRSEEVQNKIDRAMQKETLQLASKFLNSVK' A
#
# COMPACT_ATOMS: atom_id res chain seq x y z
N MET A 1 14.73 -27.31 46.88
CA MET A 1 14.60 -27.29 45.41
C MET A 1 13.85 -26.01 45.02
N SER A 2 14.55 -25.01 44.47
CA SER A 2 13.97 -23.74 44.04
C SER A 2 13.41 -23.87 42.62
N ARG A 3 12.10 -23.64 42.44
CA ARG A 3 11.46 -23.56 41.12
C ARG A 3 11.75 -22.18 40.52
N VAL A 4 12.58 -22.14 39.48
CA VAL A 4 12.81 -20.94 38.68
C VAL A 4 11.61 -20.74 37.76
N ILE A 5 10.88 -19.64 37.93
CA ILE A 5 9.78 -19.24 37.06
C ILE A 5 10.38 -18.47 35.89
N SER A 6 10.47 -19.11 34.73
CA SER A 6 10.95 -18.47 33.49
C SER A 6 9.80 -17.69 32.85
N PHE A 7 9.96 -16.38 32.72
CA PHE A 7 8.98 -15.54 32.01
C PHE A 7 9.08 -15.74 30.48
N PRO A 8 7.95 -15.69 29.75
CA PRO A 8 7.96 -15.81 28.29
C PRO A 8 8.77 -14.68 27.66
N ASN A 9 9.73 -15.05 26.82
CA ASN A 9 10.63 -14.13 26.13
C ASN A 9 9.81 -13.26 25.16
N ARG A 10 9.76 -11.94 25.42
CA ARG A 10 9.08 -10.94 24.58
C ARG A 10 9.74 -10.76 23.19
N ASN A 11 10.86 -11.42 22.92
CA ASN A 11 11.59 -11.27 21.65
C ASN A 11 10.96 -12.02 20.46
N ASN A 12 9.83 -12.71 20.65
CA ASN A 12 9.13 -13.44 19.58
C ASN A 12 7.96 -12.63 18.96
N VAL A 13 7.90 -11.32 19.23
CA VAL A 13 6.96 -10.43 18.54
C VAL A 13 7.51 -10.17 17.15
N LYS A 14 6.93 -10.81 16.13
CA LYS A 14 7.25 -10.51 14.73
C LYS A 14 7.11 -8.99 14.53
N PRO A 15 8.10 -8.32 13.91
CA PRO A 15 7.94 -6.92 13.56
C PRO A 15 6.74 -6.82 12.61
N VAL A 16 5.65 -6.26 13.12
CA VAL A 16 4.46 -5.96 12.32
C VAL A 16 4.79 -4.64 11.63
N ASP A 17 5.04 -4.68 10.32
CA ASP A 17 5.26 -3.46 9.54
C ASP A 17 3.92 -2.71 9.44
N PRO A 18 3.76 -1.56 10.12
CA PRO A 18 2.49 -0.83 10.15
C PRO A 18 2.10 -0.28 8.78
N LEU A 19 3.03 -0.23 7.82
CA LEU A 19 2.79 0.24 6.45
C LEU A 19 2.66 -0.92 5.45
N ALA A 20 2.64 -2.17 5.89
CA ALA A 20 2.51 -3.33 5.01
C ALA A 20 1.25 -3.27 4.14
N ASP A 21 0.12 -2.87 4.72
CA ASP A 21 -1.15 -2.73 4.00
C ASP A 21 -1.08 -1.61 2.96
N VAL A 22 -0.48 -0.47 3.32
CA VAL A 22 -0.34 0.68 2.42
C VAL A 22 0.58 0.35 1.25
N LYS A 23 1.70 -0.33 1.52
CA LYS A 23 2.63 -0.82 0.48
C LYS A 23 1.91 -1.76 -0.50
N SER A 24 1.14 -2.70 0.03
CA SER A 24 0.40 -3.67 -0.77
C SER A 24 -0.67 -3.00 -1.63
N LEU A 25 -1.43 -2.05 -1.05
CA LEU A 25 -2.51 -1.35 -1.74
C LEU A 25 -1.99 -0.43 -2.85
N ILE A 26 -0.88 0.26 -2.63
CA ILE A 26 -0.25 1.11 -3.66
C ILE A 26 0.30 0.24 -4.79
N GLN A 27 0.94 -0.88 -4.45
CA GLN A 27 1.46 -1.81 -5.44
C GLN A 27 0.34 -2.43 -6.26
N GLU A 28 -0.78 -2.79 -5.65
CA GLU A 28 -1.94 -3.38 -6.34
C GLU A 28 -2.63 -2.36 -7.27
N ARG A 29 -2.86 -1.12 -6.80
CA ARG A 29 -3.59 -0.11 -7.57
C ARG A 29 -2.76 0.53 -8.67
N PHE A 30 -1.53 0.90 -8.35
CA PHE A 30 -0.70 1.73 -9.23
C PHE A 30 0.42 0.95 -9.91
N GLY A 31 0.69 -0.30 -9.49
CA GLY A 31 1.77 -1.12 -10.07
C GLY A 31 3.18 -0.57 -9.80
N VAL A 32 3.32 0.24 -8.75
CA VAL A 32 4.59 0.87 -8.33
C VAL A 32 4.81 0.62 -6.85
N SER A 33 6.06 0.58 -6.42
CA SER A 33 6.38 0.47 -5.00
C SER A 33 6.02 1.76 -4.25
N LEU A 34 5.80 1.67 -2.93
CA LEU A 34 5.58 2.84 -2.08
C LEU A 34 6.72 3.88 -2.21
N ALA A 35 7.96 3.43 -2.39
CA ALA A 35 9.12 4.31 -2.56
C ALA A 35 9.06 5.09 -3.89
N GLU A 36 8.72 4.41 -4.98
CA GLU A 36 8.52 5.06 -6.29
C GLU A 36 7.32 6.00 -6.27
N TYR A 37 6.25 5.61 -5.58
CA TYR A 37 5.07 6.44 -5.37
C TYR A 37 5.36 7.69 -4.53
N ALA A 38 6.19 7.58 -3.48
CA ALA A 38 6.61 8.73 -2.69
C ALA A 38 7.56 9.66 -3.49
N GLY A 39 8.37 9.07 -4.37
CA GLY A 39 9.39 9.77 -5.13
C GLY A 39 10.58 10.19 -4.27
N THR A 40 11.71 10.46 -4.91
CA THR A 40 12.89 11.01 -4.26
C THR A 40 12.80 12.54 -4.28
N ASN A 41 12.84 13.19 -3.11
CA ASN A 41 12.70 14.65 -2.97
C ASN A 41 11.42 15.21 -3.61
N GLY A 42 10.32 14.45 -3.56
CA GLY A 42 9.03 14.83 -4.15
C GLY A 42 9.00 14.78 -5.68
N LYS A 43 10.07 14.29 -6.34
CA LYS A 43 10.13 14.07 -7.78
C LYS A 43 10.01 12.58 -8.08
N ARG A 44 9.11 12.24 -9.01
CA ARG A 44 8.94 10.90 -9.56
C ARG A 44 9.55 10.85 -10.95
N SER A 45 9.98 9.67 -11.37
CA SER A 45 10.32 9.46 -12.79
C SER A 45 9.06 9.62 -13.65
N GLU A 46 9.23 10.10 -14.87
CA GLU A 46 8.14 10.27 -15.83
C GLU A 46 7.40 8.96 -16.10
N GLU A 47 8.13 7.84 -16.11
CA GLU A 47 7.56 6.50 -16.26
C GLU A 47 6.64 6.11 -15.10
N VAL A 48 7.05 6.44 -13.87
CA VAL A 48 6.27 6.19 -12.66
C VAL A 48 5.02 7.07 -12.65
N GLN A 49 5.16 8.34 -13.00
CA GLN A 49 4.05 9.27 -13.10
C GLN A 49 3.02 8.80 -14.14
N ASN A 50 3.47 8.39 -15.33
CA ASN A 50 2.61 7.84 -16.38
C ASN A 50 1.84 6.58 -15.95
N LYS A 51 2.48 5.68 -15.18
CA LYS A 51 1.80 4.49 -14.62
C LYS A 51 0.69 4.90 -13.65
N ILE A 52 0.99 5.85 -12.75
CA ILE A 52 0.02 6.36 -11.78
C ILE A 52 -1.15 7.03 -12.50
N ASP A 53 -0.88 7.89 -13.49
CA ASP A 53 -1.92 8.58 -14.27
C ASP A 53 -2.86 7.60 -15.00
N ARG A 54 -2.31 6.57 -15.64
CA ARG A 54 -3.12 5.52 -16.29
C ARG A 54 -3.99 4.77 -15.29
N ALA A 55 -3.46 4.43 -14.12
CA ALA A 55 -4.21 3.77 -13.06
C ALA A 55 -5.35 4.66 -12.54
N MET A 56 -5.08 5.95 -12.29
CA MET A 56 -6.10 6.92 -11.87
C MET A 56 -7.20 7.13 -12.91
N GLN A 57 -6.85 7.19 -14.19
CA GLN A 57 -7.83 7.27 -15.28
C GLN A 57 -8.72 6.03 -15.31
N LYS A 58 -8.15 4.84 -15.16
CA LYS A 58 -8.91 3.58 -15.13
C LYS A 58 -9.86 3.52 -13.93
N GLU A 59 -9.43 3.97 -12.74
CA GLU A 59 -10.29 4.05 -11.56
C GLU A 59 -11.41 5.08 -11.74
N THR A 60 -11.09 6.25 -12.29
CA THR A 60 -12.08 7.31 -12.59
C THR A 60 -13.16 6.81 -13.56
N LEU A 61 -12.77 6.13 -14.63
CA LEU A 61 -13.73 5.56 -15.59
C LEU A 61 -14.61 4.49 -14.96
N GLN A 62 -14.04 3.62 -14.12
CA GLN A 62 -14.82 2.63 -13.38
C GLN A 62 -15.83 3.28 -12.43
N LEU A 63 -15.41 4.32 -11.69
CA LEU A 63 -16.31 5.08 -10.83
C LEU A 63 -17.43 5.73 -11.64
N ALA A 64 -17.10 6.42 -12.73
CA ALA A 64 -18.08 7.05 -13.60
C ALA A 64 -19.10 6.02 -14.15
N SER A 65 -18.64 4.84 -14.55
CA SER A 65 -19.53 3.76 -15.02
C SER A 65 -20.48 3.26 -13.93
N LYS A 66 -20.02 3.17 -12.67
CA LYS A 66 -20.85 2.79 -11.52
C LYS A 66 -21.88 3.87 -11.20
N PHE A 67 -21.50 5.13 -11.23
CA PHE A 67 -22.43 6.24 -11.04
C PHE A 67 -23.51 6.27 -12.12
N LEU A 68 -23.12 6.12 -13.39
CA LEU A 68 -24.07 6.06 -14.52
C LEU A 68 -25.05 4.89 -14.40
N ASN A 69 -24.57 3.72 -13.96
CA ASN A 69 -25.43 2.54 -13.78
C ASN A 69 -26.28 2.60 -12.50
N SER A 70 -25.89 3.36 -11.49
CA SER A 70 -26.63 3.49 -10.23
C SER A 70 -27.78 4.51 -10.29
N VAL A 71 -27.80 5.37 -11.30
CA VAL A 71 -28.84 6.41 -11.49
C VAL A 71 -29.99 5.92 -12.39
N LYS A 72 -29.92 4.68 -12.89
CA LYS A 72 -30.91 4.06 -13.77
C LYS A 72 -31.75 3.04 -13.01
#